data_AF-A0A820E8N4-F1
#
_entry.id   AF-A0A820E8N4-F1
#
_cell.length_a   1.000
_cell.length_b   1.000
_cell.length_c   1.000
_cell.angle_alpha   90.00
_cell.angle_beta   90.00
_cell.angle_gamma   90.00
#
_symmetry.space_group_name_H-M   'P 1'
#
loop_
_entity.id
_entity.type
_entity.pdbx_description
1 polymer ?
#
loop_
_entity_poly.entity_id
_entity_poly.type
_entity_poly.pdbx_seq_one_letter_code
_entity_poly.pdbx_strand_id
1 'polypeptide(L)'
;MESHTRFEDLSNEIFFEIFDYFDALDIFASFSLLNRRISSILQSISLHIVILKKHCRHQIDLLSSYLIFHDQQVTSIKIFDTIRDDSSIISLLFNRHNFINLKSCIFYAIDSSTRLDNVIKQIKNLHQLISFTLYQHNNNLSNDDTNDFTHTLLMHKSSFIRSVILQYPYNFLNISKSMSVSSHLISLKLYISISPPTACIYTILSVLRLCHNIRYLCLLLQQSEENNTS
;
A
#
# COMPACT_ATOMS: atom_id res chain seq x y z
N MET A 1 -29.72 37.12 -8.08
CA MET A 1 -28.72 36.08 -8.39
C MET A 1 -27.51 36.40 -7.54
N GLU A 2 -27.32 35.67 -6.44
CA GLU A 2 -26.11 35.81 -5.62
C GLU A 2 -24.92 35.32 -6.46
N SER A 3 -24.02 36.23 -6.78
CA SER A 3 -22.78 35.87 -7.44
C SER A 3 -21.88 35.21 -6.39
N HIS A 4 -21.66 33.90 -6.48
CA HIS A 4 -20.57 33.22 -5.79
C HIS A 4 -19.25 33.84 -6.28
N THR A 5 -18.83 34.93 -5.63
CA THR A 5 -17.64 35.69 -6.04
C THR A 5 -16.40 35.21 -5.30
N ARG A 6 -16.58 34.49 -4.20
CA ARG A 6 -15.50 33.88 -3.43
C ARG A 6 -15.64 32.38 -3.45
N PHE A 7 -14.50 31.72 -3.60
CA PHE A 7 -14.40 30.26 -3.56
C PHE A 7 -14.93 29.69 -2.23
N GLU A 8 -14.83 30.44 -1.13
CA GLU A 8 -15.35 30.09 0.20
C GLU A 8 -16.88 30.07 0.29
N ASP A 9 -17.58 30.66 -0.69
CA ASP A 9 -19.05 30.73 -0.74
C ASP A 9 -19.67 29.45 -1.34
N LEU A 10 -18.85 28.54 -1.88
CA LEU A 10 -19.30 27.24 -2.38
C LEU A 10 -19.94 26.41 -1.26
N SER A 11 -20.85 25.49 -1.59
CA SER A 11 -21.51 24.64 -0.61
C SER A 11 -20.56 23.56 -0.04
N ASN A 12 -20.90 22.94 1.10
CA ASN A 12 -20.06 21.91 1.70
C ASN A 12 -19.93 20.68 0.80
N GLU A 13 -21.00 20.35 0.07
CA GLU A 13 -21.06 19.23 -0.87
C GLU A 13 -20.01 19.38 -1.97
N ILE A 14 -19.86 20.60 -2.50
CA ILE A 14 -18.84 20.91 -3.51
C ILE A 14 -17.44 20.75 -2.91
N PHE A 15 -17.22 21.17 -1.66
CA PHE A 15 -15.92 20.97 -1.00
C PHE A 15 -15.61 19.48 -0.77
N PHE A 16 -16.58 18.68 -0.37
CA PHE A 16 -16.40 17.23 -0.22
C PHE A 16 -15.99 16.60 -1.55
N GLU A 17 -16.69 16.93 -2.64
CA GLU A 17 -16.35 16.43 -3.98
C GLU A 17 -14.96 16.90 -4.42
N ILE A 18 -14.62 18.18 -4.22
CA ILE A 18 -13.28 18.70 -4.52
C ILE A 18 -12.21 17.91 -3.77
N PHE A 19 -12.39 17.69 -2.46
CA PHE A 19 -11.40 17.04 -1.62
C PHE A 19 -11.19 15.56 -1.95
N ASP A 20 -12.18 14.87 -2.52
CA ASP A 20 -12.01 13.50 -3.02
C ASP A 20 -10.98 13.38 -4.15
N TYR A 21 -10.67 14.48 -4.85
CA TYR A 21 -9.66 14.52 -5.92
C TYR A 21 -8.26 14.90 -5.45
N PHE A 22 -8.10 15.41 -4.22
CA PHE A 22 -6.81 15.88 -3.70
C PHE A 22 -6.21 14.91 -2.69
N ASP A 23 -4.89 14.89 -2.62
CA ASP A 23 -4.20 14.24 -1.51
C ASP A 23 -4.15 15.14 -0.27
N ALA A 24 -3.91 14.52 0.88
CA ALA A 24 -3.92 15.20 2.16
C ALA A 24 -2.94 16.37 2.23
N LEU A 25 -1.77 16.28 1.57
CA LEU A 25 -0.78 17.36 1.61
C LEU A 25 -1.31 18.58 0.84
N ASP A 26 -1.86 18.38 -0.35
CA ASP A 26 -2.46 19.46 -1.16
C ASP A 26 -3.63 20.12 -0.43
N ILE A 27 -4.47 19.32 0.22
CA ILE A 27 -5.58 19.80 1.05
C ILE A 27 -5.06 20.68 2.19
N PHE A 28 -4.13 20.19 3.00
CA PHE A 28 -3.65 20.96 4.14
C PHE A 28 -2.87 22.20 3.72
N ALA A 29 -2.02 22.10 2.70
CA ALA A 29 -1.24 23.23 2.20
C ALA A 29 -2.13 24.36 1.67
N SER A 30 -3.25 24.02 1.02
CA SER A 30 -4.10 25.01 0.35
C SER A 30 -5.27 25.51 1.22
N PHE A 31 -5.79 24.68 2.13
CA PHE A 31 -7.07 24.96 2.79
C PHE A 31 -6.99 25.11 4.32
N SER A 32 -5.89 24.72 4.97
CA SER A 32 -5.81 24.70 6.45
C SER A 32 -5.94 26.07 7.12
N LEU A 33 -5.67 27.15 6.38
CA LEU A 33 -5.64 28.53 6.90
C LEU A 33 -6.78 29.42 6.39
N LEU A 34 -7.76 28.87 5.66
CA LEU A 34 -8.83 29.69 5.03
C LEU A 34 -9.77 30.30 6.08
N ASN A 35 -10.69 29.51 6.62
CA ASN A 35 -11.63 29.98 7.63
C ASN A 35 -12.17 28.81 8.48
N ARG A 36 -12.88 29.14 9.56
CA ARG A 36 -13.41 28.15 10.51
C ARG A 36 -14.34 27.12 9.87
N ARG A 37 -15.12 27.51 8.85
CA ARG A 37 -16.01 26.60 8.15
C ARG A 37 -15.18 25.54 7.41
N ILE A 38 -14.15 25.95 6.67
CA ILE A 38 -13.25 25.00 6.00
C ILE A 38 -12.55 24.10 7.02
N SER A 39 -12.04 24.63 8.14
CA SER A 39 -11.45 23.80 9.20
C SER A 39 -12.42 22.74 9.73
N SER A 40 -13.71 23.06 9.86
CA SER A 40 -14.75 22.09 10.25
C SER A 40 -15.00 21.04 9.17
N ILE A 41 -14.95 21.41 7.88
CA ILE A 41 -15.08 20.44 6.77
C ILE A 41 -13.88 19.49 6.79
N LEU A 42 -12.66 20.01 6.97
CA LEU A 42 -11.44 19.21 7.04
C LEU A 42 -11.45 18.16 8.17
N GLN A 43 -12.25 18.34 9.22
CA GLN A 43 -12.43 17.37 10.31
C GLN A 43 -13.42 16.25 9.99
N SER A 44 -14.20 16.36 8.91
CA SER A 44 -15.24 15.40 8.53
C SER A 44 -14.94 14.62 7.24
N ILE A 45 -13.90 15.01 6.49
CA ILE A 45 -13.51 14.33 5.26
C ILE A 45 -12.74 13.04 5.51
N SER A 46 -12.74 12.17 4.50
CA SER A 46 -11.77 11.08 4.40
C SER A 46 -10.49 11.59 3.76
N LEU A 47 -9.34 11.18 4.29
CA LEU A 47 -8.04 11.63 3.80
C LEU A 47 -7.33 10.51 3.03
N HIS A 48 -6.75 10.91 1.91
CA HIS A 48 -5.91 10.07 1.07
C HIS A 48 -4.49 10.61 1.10
N ILE A 49 -3.54 9.85 1.68
CA ILE A 49 -2.14 10.26 1.71
C ILE A 49 -1.46 9.76 0.45
N VAL A 50 -0.83 10.67 -0.30
CA VAL A 50 0.02 10.34 -1.44
C VAL A 50 1.40 10.99 -1.26
N ILE A 51 2.43 10.16 -1.13
CA ILE A 51 3.82 10.61 -1.09
C ILE A 51 4.51 10.17 -2.37
N LEU A 52 4.89 11.16 -3.19
CA LEU A 52 5.54 10.98 -4.48
C LEU A 52 7.05 11.12 -4.34
N LYS A 53 7.79 10.58 -5.32
CA LYS A 53 9.27 10.69 -5.39
C LYS A 53 9.78 12.13 -5.31
N LYS A 54 8.98 13.09 -5.77
CA LYS A 54 9.32 14.52 -5.81
C LYS A 54 9.13 15.23 -4.45
N HIS A 55 8.43 14.62 -3.50
CA HIS A 55 8.16 15.26 -2.21
C HIS A 55 9.43 15.29 -1.37
N CYS A 56 9.79 16.46 -0.87
CA CYS A 56 10.96 16.62 -0.02
C CYS A 56 10.63 16.29 1.43
N ARG A 57 11.66 16.10 2.25
CA ARG A 57 11.49 15.73 3.67
C ARG A 57 10.63 16.74 4.43
N HIS A 58 10.82 18.03 4.18
CA HIS A 58 10.05 19.09 4.83
C HIS A 58 8.54 18.97 4.56
N GLN A 59 8.15 18.65 3.32
CA GLN A 59 6.73 18.43 2.98
C GLN A 59 6.15 17.22 3.71
N ILE A 60 6.94 16.15 3.84
CA ILE A 60 6.52 14.94 4.57
C ILE A 60 6.38 15.24 6.07
N ASP A 61 7.32 15.99 6.65
CA ASP A 61 7.24 16.39 8.05
C ASP A 61 6.07 17.35 8.30
N LEU A 62 5.81 18.29 7.38
CA LEU A 62 4.63 19.17 7.41
C LEU A 62 3.33 18.36 7.38
N LEU A 63 3.20 17.43 6.44
CA LEU A 63 2.06 16.49 6.40
C LEU A 63 1.94 15.73 7.71
N SER A 64 3.05 15.20 8.22
CA SER A 64 3.10 14.46 9.49
C SER A 64 2.59 15.31 10.66
N SER A 65 2.89 16.61 10.70
CA SER A 65 2.37 17.52 11.72
C SER A 65 0.86 17.73 11.62
N TYR A 66 0.32 17.88 10.41
CA TYR A 66 -1.14 17.99 10.24
C TYR A 66 -1.86 16.70 10.67
N LEU A 67 -1.29 15.54 10.34
CA LEU A 67 -1.89 14.24 10.65
C LEU A 67 -2.04 13.98 12.15
N ILE A 68 -1.34 14.68 13.05
CA ILE A 68 -1.50 14.54 14.50
C ILE A 68 -2.97 14.68 14.94
N PHE A 69 -3.73 15.54 14.24
CA PHE A 69 -5.14 15.80 14.55
C PHE A 69 -6.13 15.09 13.60
N HIS A 70 -5.60 14.39 12.59
CA HIS A 70 -6.37 13.88 11.45
C HIS A 70 -6.06 12.41 11.10
N ASP A 71 -5.26 11.69 11.90
CA ASP A 71 -4.82 10.32 11.63
C ASP A 71 -5.99 9.33 11.51
N GLN A 72 -7.05 9.53 12.28
CA GLN A 72 -8.29 8.74 12.22
C GLN A 72 -9.06 8.95 10.91
N GLN A 73 -8.84 10.04 10.18
CA GLN A 73 -9.52 10.30 8.92
C GLN A 73 -8.83 9.65 7.72
N VAL A 74 -7.62 9.14 7.91
CA VAL A 74 -6.82 8.53 6.84
C VAL A 74 -7.42 7.17 6.47
N THR A 75 -7.90 7.07 5.22
CA THR A 75 -8.50 5.83 4.69
C THR A 75 -7.61 5.10 3.70
N SER A 76 -6.68 5.81 3.06
CA SER A 76 -5.70 5.20 2.17
C SER A 76 -4.34 5.89 2.20
N ILE A 77 -3.28 5.10 2.01
CA ILE A 77 -1.90 5.57 1.94
C ILE A 77 -1.25 5.02 0.68
N LYS A 78 -0.60 5.90 -0.09
CA LYS A 78 0.27 5.56 -1.23
C LYS A 78 1.62 6.22 -1.04
N ILE A 79 2.69 5.43 -0.88
CA ILE A 79 4.04 5.94 -0.59
C ILE A 79 5.04 5.41 -1.61
N PHE A 80 5.73 6.33 -2.28
CA PHE A 80 6.99 6.06 -2.96
C PHE A 80 8.14 6.27 -2.01
N ASP A 81 8.63 5.20 -1.39
CA ASP A 81 9.65 5.30 -0.35
C ASP A 81 11.05 5.22 -0.98
N THR A 82 11.45 6.28 -1.68
CA THR A 82 12.73 6.35 -2.39
C THR A 82 13.90 6.90 -1.56
N ILE A 83 13.66 7.22 -0.28
CA ILE A 83 14.73 7.70 0.61
C ILE A 83 15.62 6.50 0.96
N ARG A 84 16.90 6.60 0.61
CA ARG A 84 17.92 5.56 0.84
C ARG A 84 18.53 5.63 2.24
N ASP A 85 18.33 6.72 2.96
CA ASP A 85 18.79 6.84 4.35
C ASP A 85 17.98 5.91 5.26
N ASP A 86 18.52 5.58 6.44
CA ASP A 86 17.89 4.70 7.44
C ASP A 86 16.47 5.13 7.91
N SER A 87 15.98 6.29 7.45
CA SER A 87 14.68 6.86 7.78
C SER A 87 13.62 6.58 6.70
N SER A 88 13.19 5.32 6.59
CA SER A 88 12.01 4.94 5.78
C SER A 88 10.82 5.87 6.08
N ILE A 89 10.20 6.42 5.03
CA ILE A 89 9.00 7.27 5.15
C ILE A 89 7.85 6.48 5.78
N ILE A 90 7.75 5.20 5.45
CA ILE A 90 6.76 4.30 6.05
C ILE A 90 6.99 4.23 7.56
N SER A 91 8.22 3.92 8.00
CA SER A 91 8.54 3.89 9.42
C SER A 91 8.27 5.23 10.10
N LEU A 92 8.62 6.36 9.47
CA LEU A 92 8.34 7.69 10.01
C LEU A 92 6.85 7.89 10.32
N LEU A 93 5.99 7.63 9.33
CA LEU A 93 4.57 7.88 9.46
C LEU A 93 3.92 6.95 10.48
N PHE A 94 4.18 5.64 10.37
CA PHE A 94 3.55 4.66 11.24
C PHE A 94 4.09 4.66 12.67
N ASN A 95 5.29 5.17 12.92
CA ASN A 95 5.79 5.36 14.28
C ASN A 95 5.18 6.60 14.96
N ARG A 96 4.70 7.57 14.19
CA ARG A 96 4.11 8.81 14.70
C ARG A 96 2.59 8.77 14.78
N HIS A 97 1.95 7.96 13.95
CA HIS A 97 0.50 8.00 13.74
C HIS A 97 -0.11 6.60 13.83
N ASN A 98 -1.34 6.53 14.36
CA ASN A 98 -2.09 5.30 14.44
C ASN A 98 -3.31 5.36 13.51
N PHE A 99 -3.15 4.87 12.29
CA PHE A 99 -4.19 4.95 11.26
C PHE A 99 -5.28 3.87 11.45
N ILE A 100 -6.18 4.10 12.41
CA ILE A 100 -7.23 3.15 12.81
C ILE A 100 -8.18 2.80 11.66
N ASN A 101 -8.50 3.78 10.80
CA ASN A 101 -9.47 3.63 9.70
C ASN A 101 -8.81 3.35 8.34
N LEU A 102 -7.53 2.98 8.34
CA LEU A 102 -6.78 2.72 7.12
C LEU A 102 -7.25 1.43 6.44
N LYS A 103 -7.83 1.58 5.26
CA LYS A 103 -8.39 0.48 4.46
C LYS A 103 -7.48 0.04 3.33
N SER A 104 -6.62 0.92 2.81
CA SER A 104 -5.77 0.60 1.67
C SER A 104 -4.34 1.14 1.81
N CYS A 105 -3.36 0.31 1.49
CA CYS A 105 -1.95 0.68 1.43
C CYS A 105 -1.33 0.30 0.10
N ILE A 106 -0.58 1.23 -0.50
CA ILE A 106 0.23 0.99 -1.69
C ILE A 106 1.65 1.50 -1.43
N PHE A 107 2.61 0.59 -1.38
CA PHE A 107 4.01 0.92 -1.16
C PHE A 107 4.85 0.61 -2.39
N TYR A 108 5.74 1.53 -2.74
CA TYR A 108 6.69 1.39 -3.84
C TYR A 108 8.12 1.49 -3.33
N ALA A 109 9.03 0.85 -4.07
CA ALA A 109 10.48 0.98 -3.90
C ALA A 109 11.01 0.48 -2.55
N ILE A 110 10.44 -0.62 -2.04
CA ILE A 110 11.03 -1.35 -0.91
C ILE A 110 12.17 -2.22 -1.44
N ASP A 111 13.39 -1.94 -1.00
CA ASP A 111 14.62 -2.49 -1.57
C ASP A 111 15.56 -3.16 -0.53
N SER A 112 15.11 -3.32 0.71
CA SER A 112 15.86 -4.03 1.76
C SER A 112 14.95 -4.89 2.64
N SER A 113 15.50 -5.99 3.17
CA SER A 113 14.80 -6.91 4.07
C SER A 113 14.31 -6.21 5.34
N THR A 114 15.13 -5.31 5.90
CA THR A 114 14.76 -4.49 7.06
C THR A 114 13.51 -3.63 6.82
N ARG A 115 13.33 -3.11 5.60
CA ARG A 115 12.16 -2.32 5.23
C ARG A 115 10.94 -3.20 5.00
N LEU A 116 11.10 -4.40 4.43
CA LEU A 116 10.03 -5.40 4.35
C LEU A 116 9.54 -5.79 5.74
N ASP A 117 10.43 -6.08 6.67
CA ASP A 117 10.09 -6.42 8.05
C ASP A 117 9.31 -5.30 8.74
N ASN A 118 9.73 -4.05 8.53
CA ASN A 118 9.01 -2.90 9.06
C ASN A 118 7.60 -2.82 8.47
N VAL A 119 7.45 -2.99 7.15
CA VAL A 119 6.14 -3.03 6.49
C VAL A 119 5.25 -4.12 7.09
N ILE A 120 5.76 -5.34 7.29
CA ILE A 120 5.00 -6.44 7.93
C ILE A 120 4.55 -6.04 9.33
N LYS A 121 5.46 -5.49 10.15
CA LYS A 121 5.16 -5.06 11.52
C LYS A 121 4.01 -4.05 11.52
N GLN A 122 4.02 -3.09 10.59
CA GLN A 122 2.96 -2.10 10.49
C GLN A 122 1.64 -2.71 10.02
N ILE A 123 1.66 -3.56 8.99
CA ILE A 123 0.45 -4.23 8.49
C ILE A 123 -0.25 -5.05 9.58
N LYS A 124 0.52 -5.73 10.44
CA LYS A 124 -0.03 -6.54 11.54
C LYS A 124 -0.87 -5.73 12.53
N ASN A 125 -0.61 -4.42 12.65
CA ASN A 125 -1.33 -3.52 13.53
C ASN A 125 -2.56 -2.87 12.86
N LEU A 126 -2.74 -3.07 11.54
CA LEU A 126 -3.83 -2.47 10.78
C LEU A 126 -5.05 -3.38 10.73
N HIS A 127 -5.92 -3.22 11.72
CA HIS A 127 -7.11 -4.05 11.87
C HIS A 127 -8.19 -3.83 10.80
N GLN A 128 -8.20 -2.70 10.09
CA GLN A 128 -9.17 -2.43 9.03
C GLN A 128 -8.61 -2.56 7.61
N LEU A 129 -7.37 -3.05 7.45
CA LEU A 129 -6.74 -3.12 6.14
C LEU A 129 -7.48 -4.11 5.24
N ILE A 130 -8.04 -3.61 4.13
CA ILE A 130 -8.78 -4.40 3.14
C ILE A 130 -7.90 -4.74 1.94
N SER A 131 -7.09 -3.77 1.48
CA SER A 131 -6.30 -3.88 0.27
C SER A 131 -4.85 -3.49 0.52
N PHE A 132 -3.93 -4.37 0.15
CA PHE A 132 -2.50 -4.14 0.26
C PHE A 132 -1.82 -4.34 -1.10
N THR A 133 -0.96 -3.40 -1.48
CA THR A 133 -0.16 -3.49 -2.69
C THR A 133 1.29 -3.12 -2.41
N LEU A 134 2.21 -3.94 -2.90
CA LEU A 134 3.64 -3.71 -2.80
C LEU A 134 4.29 -3.82 -4.19
N TYR A 135 4.97 -2.75 -4.61
CA TYR A 135 5.74 -2.67 -5.84
C TYR A 135 7.23 -2.60 -5.52
N GLN A 136 7.99 -3.56 -6.02
CA GLN A 136 9.44 -3.50 -6.01
C GLN A 136 9.94 -2.95 -7.34
N HIS A 137 10.89 -2.02 -7.30
CA HIS A 137 11.41 -1.38 -8.52
C HIS A 137 12.76 -1.96 -8.96
N ASN A 138 13.53 -2.56 -8.04
CA ASN A 138 14.89 -3.06 -8.26
C ASN A 138 15.04 -4.46 -7.66
N ASN A 139 15.85 -5.33 -8.27
CA ASN A 139 16.11 -6.71 -7.80
C ASN A 139 17.09 -6.77 -6.60
N ASN A 140 17.07 -5.77 -5.72
CA ASN A 140 17.99 -5.70 -4.58
C ASN A 140 17.62 -6.65 -3.44
N LEU A 141 16.34 -7.05 -3.36
CA LEU A 141 15.89 -8.04 -2.39
C LEU A 141 16.22 -9.44 -2.88
N SER A 142 16.69 -10.29 -1.97
CA SER A 142 16.86 -11.70 -2.29
C SER A 142 15.49 -12.37 -2.52
N ASN A 143 15.51 -13.47 -3.26
CA ASN A 143 14.31 -14.30 -3.41
C ASN A 143 13.82 -14.80 -2.05
N ASP A 144 14.71 -15.06 -1.09
CA ASP A 144 14.32 -15.55 0.23
C ASP A 144 13.58 -14.47 1.04
N ASP A 145 14.06 -13.23 1.04
CA ASP A 145 13.39 -12.11 1.73
C ASP A 145 11.96 -11.87 1.20
N THR A 146 11.82 -11.85 -0.12
CA THR A 146 10.51 -11.67 -0.78
C THR A 146 9.59 -12.86 -0.54
N ASN A 147 10.16 -14.07 -0.46
CA ASN A 147 9.41 -15.28 -0.14
C ASN A 147 8.87 -15.26 1.29
N ASP A 148 9.72 -14.95 2.26
CA ASP A 148 9.39 -14.89 3.67
C ASP A 148 8.36 -13.80 3.95
N PHE A 149 8.50 -12.64 3.30
CA PHE A 149 7.51 -11.56 3.37
C PHE A 149 6.15 -12.02 2.86
N THR A 150 6.10 -12.59 1.65
CA THR A 150 4.85 -13.02 1.02
C THR A 150 4.18 -14.10 1.87
N HIS A 151 4.94 -15.08 2.35
CA HIS A 151 4.44 -16.12 3.22
C HIS A 151 3.87 -15.53 4.51
N THR A 152 4.62 -14.65 5.18
CA THR A 152 4.16 -13.99 6.41
C THR A 152 2.90 -13.17 6.19
N LEU A 153 2.78 -12.47 5.07
CA LEU A 153 1.60 -11.68 4.72
C LEU A 153 0.38 -12.57 4.40
N LEU A 154 0.54 -13.64 3.62
CA LEU A 154 -0.56 -14.51 3.21
C LEU A 154 -1.07 -15.40 4.35
N MET A 155 -0.17 -15.79 5.26
CA MET A 155 -0.50 -16.51 6.49
C MET A 155 -1.03 -15.58 7.59
N HIS A 156 -0.95 -14.26 7.40
CA HIS A 156 -1.44 -13.31 8.38
C HIS A 156 -2.96 -13.45 8.52
N LYS A 157 -3.41 -13.75 9.74
CA LYS A 157 -4.83 -13.97 10.08
C LYS A 157 -5.65 -12.67 10.18
N SER A 158 -5.35 -11.66 9.35
CA SER A 158 -6.24 -10.51 9.27
C SER A 158 -7.56 -10.96 8.65
N SER A 159 -8.67 -10.74 9.37
CA SER A 159 -10.02 -11.02 8.88
C SER A 159 -10.49 -10.02 7.80
N PHE A 160 -9.73 -8.96 7.56
CA PHE A 160 -10.15 -7.85 6.70
C PHE A 160 -9.42 -7.80 5.37
N ILE A 161 -8.19 -8.32 5.29
CA ILE A 161 -7.42 -8.30 4.04
C ILE A 161 -8.13 -9.20 3.01
N ARG A 162 -8.64 -8.56 1.96
CA ARG A 162 -9.37 -9.21 0.86
C ARG A 162 -8.63 -9.13 -0.46
N SER A 163 -7.72 -8.18 -0.61
CA SER A 163 -6.96 -7.96 -1.86
C SER A 163 -5.49 -7.76 -1.56
N VAL A 164 -4.64 -8.56 -2.22
CA VAL A 164 -3.18 -8.45 -2.14
C VAL A 164 -2.58 -8.42 -3.54
N ILE A 165 -1.74 -7.43 -3.80
CA ILE A 165 -0.98 -7.31 -5.05
C ILE A 165 0.50 -7.20 -4.70
N LEU A 166 1.30 -8.19 -5.09
CA LEU A 166 2.74 -8.22 -4.87
C LEU A 166 3.44 -8.23 -6.23
N GLN A 167 4.06 -7.11 -6.56
CA GLN A 167 4.75 -6.88 -7.83
C GLN A 167 6.26 -6.91 -7.64
N TYR A 168 6.76 -8.15 -7.52
CA TYR A 168 8.17 -8.54 -7.54
C TYR A 168 8.27 -10.01 -7.90
N PRO A 169 9.41 -10.46 -8.47
CA PRO A 169 9.62 -11.86 -8.79
C PRO A 169 9.59 -12.72 -7.52
N TYR A 170 8.69 -13.70 -7.48
CA TYR A 170 8.52 -14.64 -6.39
C TYR A 170 8.85 -16.07 -6.83
N ASN A 171 9.59 -16.83 -6.00
CA ASN A 171 9.91 -18.23 -6.31
C ASN A 171 8.75 -19.16 -5.95
N PHE A 172 8.11 -19.71 -6.98
CA PHE A 172 6.94 -20.58 -6.91
C PHE A 172 7.00 -21.68 -5.83
N LEU A 173 8.16 -22.33 -5.65
CA LEU A 173 8.31 -23.53 -4.81
C LEU A 173 7.91 -23.33 -3.33
N ASN A 174 7.88 -22.08 -2.86
CA ASN A 174 7.56 -21.77 -1.48
C ASN A 174 6.05 -21.55 -1.23
N ILE A 175 5.22 -21.23 -2.24
CA ILE A 175 3.75 -21.19 -2.07
C ILE A 175 3.20 -22.59 -1.82
N SER A 176 3.72 -23.62 -2.49
CA SER A 176 3.25 -24.99 -2.27
C SER A 176 3.50 -25.51 -0.85
N LYS A 177 4.37 -24.87 -0.07
CA LYS A 177 4.65 -25.22 1.33
C LYS A 177 3.73 -24.53 2.33
N SER A 178 3.13 -23.38 1.98
CA SER A 178 2.12 -22.73 2.83
C SER A 178 0.82 -23.54 2.81
N MET A 179 0.48 -24.21 3.92
CA MET A 179 -0.69 -25.09 4.00
C MET A 179 -2.04 -24.35 4.14
N SER A 180 -2.07 -23.04 4.35
CA SER A 180 -3.33 -22.28 4.46
C SER A 180 -3.16 -20.79 4.20
N VAL A 181 -3.74 -20.28 3.12
CA VAL A 181 -3.85 -18.81 2.92
C VAL A 181 -5.02 -18.28 3.75
N SER A 182 -4.96 -17.01 4.18
CA SER A 182 -6.07 -16.34 4.87
C SER A 182 -7.40 -16.59 4.15
N SER A 183 -8.39 -17.08 4.91
CA SER A 183 -9.71 -17.42 4.38
C SER A 183 -10.48 -16.22 3.83
N HIS A 184 -10.06 -14.98 4.11
CA HIS A 184 -10.77 -13.78 3.66
C HIS A 184 -10.22 -13.21 2.34
N LEU A 185 -9.13 -13.77 1.81
CA LEU A 185 -8.51 -13.29 0.59
C LEU A 185 -9.37 -13.67 -0.63
N ILE A 186 -9.83 -12.65 -1.36
CA ILE A 186 -10.69 -12.78 -2.54
C ILE A 186 -9.93 -12.46 -3.83
N SER A 187 -8.91 -11.60 -3.75
CA SER A 187 -8.10 -11.15 -4.88
C SER A 187 -6.62 -11.28 -4.55
N LEU A 188 -5.87 -11.95 -5.44
CA LEU A 188 -4.43 -12.12 -5.32
C LEU A 188 -3.77 -11.90 -6.69
N LYS A 189 -2.80 -11.00 -6.73
CA LYS A 189 -1.93 -10.82 -7.89
C LYS A 189 -0.47 -11.02 -7.48
N LEU A 190 0.19 -11.99 -8.12
CA LEU A 190 1.59 -12.35 -7.88
C LEU A 190 2.37 -12.32 -9.20
N TYR A 191 3.62 -11.89 -9.12
CA TYR A 191 4.58 -12.01 -10.22
C TYR A 191 5.51 -13.18 -9.91
N ILE A 192 5.34 -14.28 -10.62
CA ILE A 192 6.06 -15.53 -10.34
C ILE A 192 7.18 -15.69 -11.36
N SER A 193 8.41 -15.78 -10.87
CA SER A 193 9.56 -16.19 -11.66
C SER A 193 9.60 -17.71 -11.68
N ILE A 194 9.42 -18.31 -12.85
CA ILE A 194 9.50 -19.76 -13.03
C ILE A 194 10.63 -20.09 -14.00
N SER A 195 11.59 -20.90 -13.55
CA SER A 195 12.63 -21.45 -14.41
C SER A 195 12.09 -22.65 -15.20
N PRO A 196 12.42 -22.78 -16.50
CA PRO A 196 12.16 -24.01 -17.25
C PRO A 196 12.90 -25.19 -16.57
N PRO A 197 12.34 -26.42 -16.56
CA PRO A 197 11.06 -26.87 -17.14
C PRO A 197 9.87 -26.80 -16.15
N THR A 198 10.01 -26.16 -15.00
CA THR A 198 9.02 -26.22 -13.90
C THR A 198 7.74 -25.40 -14.13
N ALA A 199 7.68 -24.65 -15.24
CA ALA A 199 6.53 -23.86 -15.67
C ALA A 199 5.47 -24.77 -16.33
N CYS A 200 4.61 -25.38 -15.53
CA CYS A 200 3.44 -26.09 -16.03
C CYS A 200 2.16 -25.62 -15.32
N ILE A 201 0.99 -25.88 -15.90
CA ILE A 201 -0.29 -25.48 -15.29
C ILE A 201 -0.50 -26.14 -13.92
N TYR A 202 0.15 -27.28 -13.66
CA TYR A 202 0.04 -28.02 -12.40
C TYR A 202 0.74 -27.32 -11.23
N THR A 203 1.78 -26.51 -11.47
CA THR A 203 2.34 -25.67 -10.41
C THR A 203 1.27 -24.66 -9.97
N ILE A 204 0.61 -23.96 -10.90
CA ILE A 204 -0.47 -23.01 -10.59
C ILE A 204 -1.65 -23.65 -9.82
N LEU A 205 -1.99 -24.91 -10.10
CA LEU A 205 -3.08 -25.62 -9.43
C LEU A 205 -2.90 -25.74 -7.92
N SER A 206 -1.67 -25.81 -7.42
CA SER A 206 -1.42 -25.83 -5.97
C SER A 206 -1.82 -24.50 -5.30
N VAL A 207 -1.56 -23.37 -5.95
CA VAL A 207 -2.00 -22.04 -5.48
C VAL A 207 -3.52 -21.94 -5.44
N LEU A 208 -4.18 -22.45 -6.49
CA LEU A 208 -5.65 -22.47 -6.56
C LEU A 208 -6.28 -23.35 -5.47
N ARG A 209 -5.63 -24.47 -5.12
CA ARG A 209 -6.08 -25.36 -4.05
C ARG A 209 -5.94 -24.75 -2.65
N LEU A 210 -4.98 -23.86 -2.45
CA LEU A 210 -4.73 -23.21 -1.15
C LEU A 210 -5.76 -22.12 -0.81
N CYS A 211 -6.58 -21.73 -1.77
CA CYS A 211 -7.34 -20.49 -1.71
C CYS A 211 -8.78 -20.67 -2.20
N HIS A 212 -9.60 -21.42 -1.46
CA HIS A 212 -11.00 -21.69 -1.85
C HIS A 212 -11.87 -20.43 -2.02
N ASN A 213 -11.49 -19.31 -1.40
CA ASN A 213 -12.24 -18.05 -1.45
C ASN A 213 -11.70 -17.04 -2.47
N ILE A 214 -10.57 -17.34 -3.15
CA ILE A 214 -10.05 -16.45 -4.19
C ILE A 214 -10.97 -16.51 -5.41
N ARG A 215 -11.47 -15.34 -5.80
CA ARG A 215 -12.27 -15.12 -7.02
C ARG A 215 -11.45 -14.54 -8.15
N TYR A 216 -10.37 -13.83 -7.83
CA TYR A 216 -9.47 -13.24 -8.80
C TYR A 216 -8.03 -13.63 -8.50
N LEU A 217 -7.43 -14.41 -9.41
CA LEU A 217 -6.03 -14.79 -9.36
C LEU A 217 -5.34 -14.30 -10.64
N CYS A 218 -4.34 -13.43 -10.48
CA CYS A 218 -3.50 -12.99 -11.59
C CYS A 218 -2.06 -13.43 -11.32
N LEU A 219 -1.56 -14.33 -12.15
CA LEU A 219 -0.18 -14.80 -12.10
C LEU A 219 0.55 -14.30 -13.33
N LEU A 220 1.60 -13.52 -13.12
CA LEU A 220 2.45 -13.01 -14.19
C LEU A 220 3.74 -13.81 -14.18
N LEU A 221 3.92 -14.63 -15.22
CA LEU A 221 5.06 -15.52 -15.35
C LEU A 221 6.21 -14.80 -16.03
N GLN A 222 7.34 -14.70 -15.34
CA GLN A 222 8.60 -14.24 -15.93
C GLN A 222 9.48 -15.47 -16.20
N GLN A 223 9.82 -15.69 -17.48
CA GLN A 223 10.85 -16.66 -17.85
C GLN A 223 12.20 -16.05 -17.51
N SER A 224 12.98 -16.72 -16.65
CA SER A 224 14.38 -16.36 -16.47
C SER A 224 15.10 -16.69 -17.77
N GLU A 225 15.54 -15.66 -18.51
CA GLU A 225 16.55 -15.87 -19.54
C GLU A 225 17.77 -16.44 -18.83
N GLU A 226 18.12 -17.70 -19.14
CA GLU A 226 19.47 -18.18 -18.84
C GLU A 226 20.40 -17.21 -19.57
N ASN A 227 21.09 -16.37 -18.79
CA ASN A 227 22.24 -15.65 -19.30
C ASN A 227 23.22 -16.72 -19.78
N ASN A 228 23.19 -17.01 -21.08
CA ASN A 228 24.21 -17.73 -21.79
C ASN A 228 25.47 -16.86 -21.77
N THR A 229 26.14 -16.77 -20.62
CA THR A 229 27.55 -16.42 -20.57
C THR A 229 28.31 -17.67 -20.98
N SER A 230 28.43 -17.82 -22.29
CA SER A 230 29.46 -18.62 -22.96
C SER A 230 30.85 -18.11 -22.63
#